data_AF-A6G4I0-F1
#
_entry.id   AF-A6G4I0-F1
#
_cell.length_a   1.000
_cell.length_b   1.000
_cell.length_c   1.000
_cell.angle_alpha   90.00
_cell.angle_beta   90.00
_cell.angle_gamma   90.00
#
_symmetry.space_group_name_H-M   'P 1'
#
loop_
_entity.id
_entity.type
_entity.pdbx_description
1 polymer ?
#
loop_
_entity_poly.entity_id
_entity_poly.type
_entity_poly.pdbx_seq_one_letter_code
_entity_poly.pdbx_strand_id
1 'polypeptide(L)'
;MSLICPYCQERDLETVATIPYVRGLVVTHSVGVKKFMGCRRCVRRNIYREVGRSTVAGWFSPRAALLNPVMITYSAVRGALVRANPQAVRRSLEQAGIPDEGVQVDPLRVAYGLCAAMITADGKVEDEEVSVALEIGRQLFTDFKDEEFFKVLKSHKDLPGVAELAYLLAEILEQNEKALVYQYLAEIAASDGEVADSEQAMLEQVRANLGITDMAALSMARRKLSV
;
A
#
# COMPACT_ATOMS: atom_id res chain seq x y z
N MET A 1 -13.54 1.22 -17.32
CA MET A 1 -13.16 -0.08 -16.73
C MET A 1 -13.66 -0.12 -15.29
N SER A 2 -14.58 -1.02 -14.95
CA SER A 2 -14.89 -1.24 -13.54
C SER A 2 -13.73 -2.01 -12.90
N LEU A 3 -13.06 -1.39 -11.93
CA LEU A 3 -12.00 -2.06 -11.19
C LEU A 3 -12.63 -3.10 -10.26
N ILE A 4 -12.10 -4.32 -10.31
CA ILE A 4 -12.58 -5.42 -9.49
C ILE A 4 -11.97 -5.32 -8.08
N CYS A 5 -12.75 -5.69 -7.08
CA CYS A 5 -12.36 -5.66 -5.68
C CYS A 5 -11.17 -6.61 -5.41
N PRO A 6 -10.05 -6.13 -4.83
CA PRO A 6 -8.85 -6.93 -4.60
C PRO A 6 -9.04 -8.10 -3.63
N TYR A 7 -10.06 -8.02 -2.77
CA TYR A 7 -10.28 -9.02 -1.73
C TYR A 7 -11.12 -10.22 -2.15
N CYS A 8 -12.09 -10.01 -3.06
CA CYS A 8 -12.99 -11.08 -3.49
C CYS A 8 -12.91 -11.37 -4.98
N GLN A 9 -12.32 -10.50 -5.80
CA GLN A 9 -12.12 -10.70 -7.23
C GLN A 9 -13.42 -10.93 -8.05
N GLU A 10 -14.58 -10.68 -7.44
CA GLU A 10 -15.91 -10.97 -8.00
C GLU A 10 -16.80 -9.74 -8.17
N ARG A 11 -16.50 -8.64 -7.49
CA ARG A 11 -17.38 -7.47 -7.38
C ARG A 11 -16.63 -6.20 -7.68
N ASP A 12 -17.31 -5.19 -8.19
CA ASP A 12 -16.72 -3.88 -8.41
C ASP A 12 -16.25 -3.23 -7.12
N LEU A 13 -15.28 -2.34 -7.28
CA LEU A 13 -14.72 -1.53 -6.23
C LEU A 13 -15.69 -0.39 -5.86
N GLU A 14 -16.33 -0.50 -4.69
CA GLU A 14 -17.44 0.38 -4.31
C GLU A 14 -17.04 1.47 -3.31
N THR A 15 -16.03 1.24 -2.47
CA THR A 15 -15.78 2.10 -1.31
C THR A 15 -14.35 2.06 -0.82
N VAL A 16 -14.02 3.09 -0.05
CA VAL A 16 -12.76 3.28 0.65
C VAL A 16 -13.08 3.61 2.11
N ALA A 17 -12.37 2.97 3.04
CA ALA A 17 -12.52 3.23 4.46
C ALA A 17 -11.16 3.27 5.15
N THR A 18 -10.93 4.33 5.91
CA THR A 18 -9.77 4.47 6.79
C THR A 18 -10.19 4.19 8.22
N ILE A 19 -9.44 3.34 8.92
CA ILE A 19 -9.64 3.08 10.34
C ILE A 19 -8.35 3.36 11.13
N PRO A 20 -8.44 3.99 12.30
CA PRO A 20 -7.29 4.14 13.17
C PRO A 20 -7.00 2.84 13.92
N TYR A 21 -5.75 2.63 14.30
CA TYR A 21 -5.34 1.55 15.18
C TYR A 21 -4.28 2.02 16.18
N VAL A 22 -4.26 1.39 17.35
CA VAL A 22 -3.12 1.43 18.27
C VAL A 22 -2.70 0.00 18.52
N ARG A 23 -1.41 -0.28 18.37
CA ARG A 23 -0.82 -1.56 18.71
C ARG A 23 0.37 -1.30 19.60
N GLY A 24 0.48 -2.02 20.71
CA GLY A 24 1.62 -1.81 21.61
C GLY A 24 1.81 -2.93 22.60
N LEU A 25 3.07 -3.19 22.88
CA LEU A 25 3.53 -3.95 24.04
C LEU A 25 3.91 -2.95 25.14
N VAL A 26 4.21 -3.43 26.34
CA VAL A 26 4.36 -2.62 27.56
C VAL A 26 5.24 -1.36 27.39
N VAL A 27 6.27 -1.42 26.53
CA VAL A 27 7.26 -0.35 26.35
C VAL A 27 7.10 0.42 25.03
N THR A 28 6.61 -0.22 23.97
CA THR A 28 6.49 0.39 22.62
C THR A 28 5.05 0.35 22.13
N HIS A 29 4.58 1.47 21.58
CA HIS A 29 3.27 1.57 20.95
C HIS A 29 3.39 2.26 19.60
N SER A 30 2.71 1.71 18.59
CA SER A 30 2.47 2.34 17.31
C SER A 30 1.02 2.80 17.23
N VAL A 31 0.83 4.04 16.81
CA VAL A 31 -0.48 4.61 16.48
C VAL A 31 -0.46 4.87 14.99
N GLY A 32 -1.44 4.31 14.28
CA GLY A 32 -1.47 4.41 12.83
C GLY A 32 -2.89 4.43 12.29
N VAL A 33 -2.97 4.54 10.97
CA VAL A 33 -4.21 4.43 10.21
C VAL A 33 -4.05 3.38 9.14
N LYS A 34 -5.11 2.61 8.87
CA LYS A 34 -5.14 1.62 7.81
C LYS A 34 -6.28 1.95 6.86
N LYS A 35 -5.96 2.07 5.57
CA LYS A 35 -6.91 2.39 4.51
C LYS A 35 -7.23 1.12 3.73
N PHE A 36 -8.52 0.81 3.62
CA PHE A 36 -9.05 -0.33 2.86
C PHE A 36 -9.80 0.18 1.64
N MET A 37 -9.65 -0.54 0.53
CA MET A 37 -10.29 -0.19 -0.74
C MET A 37 -10.86 -1.47 -1.39
N GLY A 38 -12.16 -1.49 -1.68
CA GLY A 38 -12.82 -2.66 -2.26
C GLY A 38 -14.35 -2.58 -2.26
N CYS A 39 -15.03 -3.71 -2.47
CA CYS A 39 -16.48 -3.80 -2.33
C CYS A 39 -16.89 -3.65 -0.84
N ARG A 40 -18.11 -3.19 -0.58
CA ARG A 40 -18.59 -2.93 0.79
C ARG A 40 -18.46 -4.13 1.72
N ARG A 41 -18.76 -5.34 1.22
CA ARG A 41 -18.71 -6.57 2.03
C ARG A 41 -17.30 -6.89 2.48
N CYS A 42 -16.32 -6.78 1.58
CA CYS A 42 -14.92 -7.07 1.89
C CYS A 42 -14.29 -5.99 2.77
N VAL A 43 -14.55 -4.71 2.48
CA VAL A 43 -14.08 -3.60 3.32
C VAL A 43 -14.63 -3.74 4.74
N ARG A 44 -15.94 -4.00 4.89
CA ARG A 44 -16.56 -4.27 6.21
C ARG A 44 -15.90 -5.46 6.91
N ARG A 45 -15.66 -6.57 6.21
CA ARG A 45 -15.02 -7.77 6.77
C ARG A 45 -13.60 -7.48 7.27
N ASN A 46 -12.81 -6.71 6.49
CA ASN A 46 -11.45 -6.35 6.88
C ASN A 46 -11.42 -5.36 8.05
N ILE A 47 -12.34 -4.40 8.11
CA ILE A 47 -12.50 -3.54 9.29
C ILE A 47 -12.77 -4.38 10.54
N TYR A 48 -13.71 -5.33 10.49
CA TYR A 48 -13.99 -6.18 11.65
C TYR A 48 -12.85 -7.12 12.02
N ARG A 49 -12.05 -7.58 11.04
CA ARG A 49 -10.82 -8.32 11.32
C ARG A 49 -9.81 -7.48 12.10
N GLU A 50 -9.63 -6.21 11.74
CA GLU A 50 -8.74 -5.32 12.49
C GLU A 50 -9.32 -4.95 13.85
N VAL A 51 -10.63 -4.71 13.96
CA VAL A 51 -11.30 -4.55 15.26
C VAL A 51 -11.05 -5.76 16.17
N GLY A 52 -11.21 -6.97 15.63
CA GLY A 52 -10.92 -8.21 16.36
C GLY A 52 -9.46 -8.29 16.80
N ARG A 53 -8.51 -7.98 15.90
CA ARG A 53 -7.07 -7.93 16.22
C ARG A 53 -6.77 -6.93 17.34
N SER A 54 -7.27 -5.70 17.25
CA SER A 54 -7.06 -4.66 18.25
C SER A 54 -7.76 -4.95 19.59
N THR A 55 -8.82 -5.76 19.58
CA THR A 55 -9.50 -6.20 20.82
C THR A 55 -8.67 -7.23 21.57
N VAL A 56 -7.93 -8.09 20.85
CA VAL A 56 -7.09 -9.14 21.47
C VAL A 56 -5.67 -8.65 21.76
N ALA A 57 -5.10 -7.84 20.87
CA ALA A 57 -3.72 -7.38 20.93
C ALA A 57 -3.65 -5.86 21.09
N GLY A 58 -2.71 -5.39 21.92
CA GLY A 58 -2.39 -3.96 22.03
C GLY A 58 -2.87 -3.27 23.31
N TRP A 59 -3.33 -3.99 24.33
CA TRP A 59 -3.80 -3.40 25.60
C TRP A 59 -2.69 -3.16 26.64
N PHE A 60 -1.47 -3.63 26.35
CA PHE A 60 -0.42 -3.75 27.36
C PHE A 60 0.30 -2.43 27.70
N SER A 61 -0.05 -1.33 27.03
CA SER A 61 0.46 0.02 27.32
C SER A 61 -0.62 0.90 27.96
N PRO A 62 -0.30 1.74 28.97
CA PRO A 62 -1.28 2.64 29.60
C PRO A 62 -2.03 3.55 28.62
N ARG A 63 -1.32 4.06 27.59
CA ARG A 63 -1.95 4.87 26.54
C ARG A 63 -2.90 4.04 25.68
N ALA A 64 -2.49 2.82 25.33
CA ALA A 64 -3.32 1.95 24.51
C ALA A 64 -4.56 1.46 25.28
N ALA A 65 -4.46 1.22 26.58
CA ALA A 65 -5.61 0.91 27.43
C ALA A 65 -6.67 2.02 27.44
N LEU A 66 -6.26 3.29 27.33
CA LEU A 66 -7.17 4.43 27.23
C LEU A 66 -7.72 4.63 25.81
N LEU A 67 -6.88 4.49 24.79
CA LEU A 67 -7.24 4.80 23.40
C LEU A 67 -7.98 3.66 22.69
N ASN A 68 -7.66 2.40 22.99
CA ASN A 68 -8.24 1.22 22.33
C ASN A 68 -9.77 1.18 22.45
N PRO A 69 -10.40 1.38 23.62
CA PRO A 69 -11.86 1.38 23.71
C PRO A 69 -12.52 2.36 22.73
N VAL A 70 -11.95 3.57 22.61
CA VAL A 70 -12.47 4.62 21.72
C VAL A 70 -12.27 4.23 20.26
N MET A 71 -11.06 3.80 19.87
CA MET A 71 -10.73 3.46 18.49
C MET A 71 -11.42 2.19 18.01
N ILE A 72 -11.55 1.18 18.87
CA ILE A 72 -12.27 -0.06 18.60
C ILE A 72 -13.76 0.24 18.38
N THR A 73 -14.37 1.02 19.27
CA THR A 73 -15.78 1.41 19.14
C THR A 73 -16.01 2.21 17.86
N TYR A 74 -15.16 3.21 17.61
CA TYR A 74 -15.19 3.99 16.37
C TYR A 74 -15.11 3.09 15.12
N SER A 75 -14.13 2.18 15.09
CA SER A 75 -13.92 1.27 13.96
C SER A 75 -15.06 0.27 13.77
N ALA A 76 -15.65 -0.23 14.86
CA ALA A 76 -16.81 -1.12 14.83
C ALA A 76 -18.07 -0.41 14.27
N VAL A 77 -18.33 0.81 14.73
CA VAL A 77 -19.42 1.66 14.22
C VAL A 77 -19.16 2.01 12.75
N ARG A 78 -17.93 2.37 12.41
CA ARG A 78 -17.55 2.67 11.01
C ARG A 78 -17.75 1.46 10.11
N GLY A 79 -17.38 0.26 10.57
CA GLY A 79 -17.61 -1.02 9.89
C GLY A 79 -19.09 -1.31 9.62
N ALA A 80 -19.96 -1.03 10.59
CA ALA A 80 -21.40 -1.15 10.44
C ALA A 80 -21.94 -0.18 9.39
N LEU A 81 -21.42 1.05 9.37
CA LEU A 81 -21.85 2.15 8.52
C LEU A 81 -21.11 2.26 7.18
N VAL A 82 -20.35 1.25 6.75
CA VAL A 82 -19.70 1.23 5.44
C VAL A 82 -20.75 1.33 4.33
N ARG A 83 -20.67 2.40 3.52
CA ARG A 83 -21.53 2.67 2.36
C ARG A 83 -20.68 2.79 1.10
N ALA A 84 -21.31 2.65 -0.06
CA ALA A 84 -20.66 2.87 -1.35
C ALA A 84 -20.28 4.35 -1.45
N ASN A 85 -19.05 4.63 -1.89
CA ASN A 85 -18.56 5.97 -2.11
C ASN A 85 -17.61 5.99 -3.32
N PRO A 86 -18.15 6.02 -4.54
CA PRO A 86 -17.34 5.97 -5.76
C PRO A 86 -16.44 7.20 -5.92
N GLN A 87 -16.82 8.36 -5.37
CA GLN A 87 -15.97 9.56 -5.42
C GLN A 87 -14.72 9.43 -4.56
N ALA A 88 -14.82 8.77 -3.39
CA ALA A 88 -13.66 8.51 -2.55
C ALA A 88 -12.72 7.46 -3.16
N VAL A 89 -13.30 6.49 -3.87
CA VAL A 89 -12.55 5.53 -4.70
C VAL A 89 -11.71 6.27 -5.74
N ARG A 90 -12.34 7.08 -6.60
CA ARG A 90 -11.65 7.81 -7.68
C ARG A 90 -10.50 8.65 -7.15
N ARG A 91 -10.75 9.48 -6.14
CA ARG A 91 -9.69 10.30 -5.51
C ARG A 91 -8.52 9.47 -5.00
N SER A 92 -8.79 8.32 -4.38
CA SER A 92 -7.73 7.47 -3.84
C SER A 92 -6.95 6.73 -4.94
N LEU A 93 -7.59 6.44 -6.07
CA LEU A 93 -6.94 5.88 -7.26
C LEU A 93 -6.07 6.94 -7.96
N GLU A 94 -6.60 8.14 -8.17
CA GLU A 94 -5.86 9.28 -8.73
C GLU A 94 -4.60 9.58 -7.91
N GLN A 95 -4.72 9.60 -6.58
CA GLN A 95 -3.58 9.78 -5.67
C GLN A 95 -2.55 8.65 -5.76
N ALA A 96 -2.98 7.43 -6.09
CA ALA A 96 -2.11 6.30 -6.33
C ALA A 96 -1.53 6.26 -7.75
N GLY A 97 -1.80 7.29 -8.57
CA GLY A 97 -1.35 7.35 -9.96
C GLY A 97 -2.17 6.49 -10.92
N ILE A 98 -3.31 5.94 -10.49
CA ILE A 98 -4.24 5.18 -11.32
C ILE A 98 -5.26 6.16 -11.89
N PRO A 99 -5.20 6.47 -13.19
CA PRO A 99 -6.06 7.50 -13.76
C PRO A 99 -7.49 7.00 -14.01
N ASP A 100 -8.42 7.95 -14.16
CA ASP A 100 -9.80 7.67 -14.59
C ASP A 100 -9.85 7.18 -16.05
N GLU A 101 -10.97 6.58 -16.44
CA GLU A 101 -11.16 5.91 -17.74
C GLU A 101 -10.68 6.75 -18.95
N GLY A 102 -9.85 6.14 -19.81
CA GLY A 102 -9.43 6.72 -21.09
C GLY A 102 -8.11 7.49 -21.07
N VAL A 103 -7.45 7.60 -19.91
CA VAL A 103 -6.12 8.20 -19.77
C VAL A 103 -5.07 7.08 -19.69
N GLN A 104 -3.94 7.25 -20.40
CA GLN A 104 -2.83 6.31 -20.33
C GLN A 104 -2.23 6.29 -18.92
N VAL A 105 -1.95 5.09 -18.41
CA VAL A 105 -1.32 4.93 -17.11
C VAL A 105 0.16 5.23 -17.26
N ASP A 106 0.68 6.05 -16.34
CA ASP A 106 2.10 6.35 -16.22
C ASP A 106 2.73 5.38 -15.20
N PRO A 107 3.55 4.40 -15.63
CA PRO A 107 4.16 3.42 -14.74
C PRO A 107 5.01 4.06 -13.64
N LEU A 108 5.58 5.24 -13.89
CA LEU A 108 6.38 5.98 -12.92
C LEU A 108 5.53 6.47 -11.74
N ARG A 109 4.36 7.03 -12.02
CA ARG A 109 3.42 7.48 -10.97
C ARG A 109 2.88 6.33 -10.15
N VAL A 110 2.64 5.20 -10.81
CA VAL A 110 2.28 3.95 -10.16
C VAL A 110 3.40 3.47 -9.23
N ALA A 111 4.65 3.53 -9.70
CA ALA A 111 5.82 3.19 -8.90
C ALA A 111 5.93 4.10 -7.66
N TYR A 112 5.64 5.40 -7.79
CA TYR A 112 5.57 6.31 -6.63
C TYR A 112 4.52 5.89 -5.62
N GLY A 113 3.30 5.56 -6.09
CA GLY A 113 2.20 5.13 -5.22
C GLY A 113 2.54 3.88 -4.44
N LEU A 114 3.09 2.86 -5.10
CA LEU A 114 3.51 1.62 -4.44
C LEU A 114 4.68 1.81 -3.49
N CYS A 115 5.70 2.57 -3.91
CA CYS A 115 6.86 2.87 -3.08
C CYS A 115 6.46 3.65 -1.82
N ALA A 116 5.67 4.71 -1.96
CA ALA A 116 5.16 5.47 -0.82
C ALA A 116 4.30 4.62 0.11
N ALA A 117 3.45 3.73 -0.43
CA ALA A 117 2.67 2.80 0.37
C ALA A 117 3.54 1.78 1.13
N MET A 118 4.68 1.38 0.56
CA MET A 118 5.62 0.43 1.17
C MET A 118 6.43 1.08 2.29
N ILE A 119 7.06 2.22 2.03
CA ILE A 119 7.81 3.02 3.02
C ILE A 119 6.92 3.34 4.22
N THR A 120 5.65 3.64 3.98
CA THR A 120 4.73 4.06 5.06
C THR A 120 3.94 2.91 5.69
N ALA A 121 4.22 1.65 5.31
CA ALA A 121 3.40 0.51 5.69
C ALA A 121 3.40 0.23 7.20
N ASP A 122 4.52 0.49 7.88
CA ASP A 122 4.68 0.35 9.33
C ASP A 122 4.19 1.59 10.11
N GLY A 123 3.85 2.67 9.39
CA GLY A 123 3.40 3.94 9.94
C GLY A 123 4.52 4.92 10.28
N LYS A 124 5.77 4.59 9.96
CA LYS A 124 6.93 5.49 10.03
C LYS A 124 7.38 5.82 8.60
N VAL A 125 8.20 6.86 8.50
CA VAL A 125 8.87 7.22 7.25
C VAL A 125 10.29 7.50 7.67
N GLU A 126 11.22 6.68 7.19
CA GLU A 126 12.63 6.79 7.55
C GLU A 126 13.39 7.51 6.43
N ASP A 127 14.22 8.49 6.80
CA ASP A 127 14.93 9.34 5.82
C ASP A 127 15.85 8.50 4.91
N GLU A 128 16.38 7.38 5.43
CA GLU A 128 17.21 6.41 4.71
C GLU A 128 16.41 5.72 3.60
N GLU A 129 15.23 5.17 3.89
CA GLU A 129 14.34 4.56 2.89
C GLU A 129 13.95 5.54 1.79
N VAL A 130 13.66 6.79 2.16
CA VAL A 130 13.33 7.86 1.22
C VAL A 130 14.52 8.20 0.33
N SER A 131 15.72 8.29 0.90
CA SER A 131 16.94 8.59 0.15
C SER A 131 17.25 7.51 -0.88
N VAL A 132 17.09 6.24 -0.50
CA VAL A 132 17.33 5.09 -1.38
C VAL A 132 16.26 5.03 -2.46
N ALA A 133 14.99 5.25 -2.11
CA ALA A 133 13.92 5.34 -3.10
C ALA A 133 14.20 6.40 -4.17
N LEU A 134 14.69 7.59 -3.79
CA LEU A 134 15.07 8.62 -4.75
C LEU A 134 16.24 8.19 -5.64
N GLU A 135 17.28 7.58 -5.07
CA GLU A 135 18.46 7.13 -5.82
C GLU A 135 18.09 6.07 -6.85
N ILE A 136 17.45 4.98 -6.40
CA ILE A 136 17.07 3.86 -7.25
C ILE A 136 16.02 4.29 -8.26
N GLY A 137 15.09 5.16 -7.85
CA GLY A 137 14.08 5.71 -8.74
C GLY A 137 14.68 6.43 -9.95
N ARG A 138 15.71 7.26 -9.73
CA ARG A 138 16.45 7.95 -10.80
C ARG A 138 17.25 7.01 -11.70
N GLN A 139 17.73 5.88 -11.16
CA GLN A 139 18.45 4.87 -11.94
C GLN A 139 17.49 4.04 -12.81
N LEU A 140 16.33 3.66 -12.28
CA LEU A 140 15.36 2.82 -12.97
C LEU A 140 14.48 3.59 -13.97
N PHE A 141 14.17 4.85 -13.67
CA PHE A 141 13.25 5.66 -14.47
C PHE A 141 13.92 6.97 -14.91
N THR A 142 14.07 7.14 -16.24
CA THR A 142 14.72 8.33 -16.82
C THR A 142 14.00 9.64 -16.50
N ASP A 143 12.66 9.60 -16.41
CA ASP A 143 11.81 10.77 -16.15
C ASP A 143 11.47 10.95 -14.66
N PHE A 144 12.22 10.30 -13.76
CA PHE A 144 12.00 10.39 -12.32
C PHE A 144 12.09 11.85 -11.84
N LYS A 145 11.11 12.28 -11.04
CA LYS A 145 11.01 13.62 -10.48
C LYS A 145 10.77 13.54 -8.99
N ASP A 146 11.78 13.95 -8.23
CA ASP A 146 11.74 13.99 -6.77
C ASP A 146 10.50 14.72 -6.25
N GLU A 147 10.16 15.87 -6.84
CA GLU A 147 9.01 16.68 -6.41
C GLU A 147 7.68 15.94 -6.57
N GLU A 148 7.53 15.13 -7.61
CA GLU A 148 6.32 14.32 -7.83
C GLU A 148 6.27 13.16 -6.85
N PHE A 149 7.40 12.49 -6.61
CA PHE A 149 7.51 11.45 -5.58
C PHE A 149 7.16 12.00 -4.19
N PHE A 150 7.73 13.14 -3.79
CA PHE A 150 7.44 13.77 -2.50
C PHE A 150 5.98 14.21 -2.37
N LYS A 151 5.31 14.61 -3.44
CA LYS A 151 3.87 14.91 -3.40
C LYS A 151 3.06 13.66 -3.03
N VAL A 152 3.37 12.52 -3.66
CA VAL A 152 2.71 11.24 -3.37
C VAL A 152 3.02 10.78 -1.95
N LEU A 153 4.29 10.86 -1.52
CA LEU A 153 4.71 10.51 -0.16
C LEU A 153 4.04 11.40 0.89
N LYS A 154 3.87 12.70 0.64
CA LYS A 154 3.12 13.59 1.58
C LYS A 154 1.65 13.21 1.70
N SER A 155 1.05 12.66 0.64
CA SER A 155 -0.32 12.15 0.64
C SER A 155 -0.46 10.68 1.02
N HIS A 156 0.57 10.05 1.62
CA HIS A 156 0.58 8.61 1.92
C HIS A 156 -0.61 8.12 2.75
N LYS A 157 -1.17 8.95 3.63
CA LYS A 157 -2.35 8.60 4.45
C LYS A 157 -3.60 8.30 3.61
N ASP A 158 -3.60 8.79 2.37
CA ASP A 158 -4.65 8.53 1.41
C ASP A 158 -4.33 7.37 0.46
N LEU A 159 -3.16 6.75 0.56
CA LEU A 159 -2.85 5.59 -0.25
C LEU A 159 -3.55 4.34 0.33
N PRO A 160 -4.12 3.48 -0.52
CA PRO A 160 -4.49 2.12 -0.12
C PRO A 160 -3.24 1.33 0.31
N GLY A 161 -3.44 0.20 0.98
CA GLY A 161 -2.33 -0.68 1.30
C GLY A 161 -1.61 -1.20 0.04
N VAL A 162 -0.33 -1.52 0.20
CA VAL A 162 0.56 -1.96 -0.88
C VAL A 162 -0.01 -3.14 -1.65
N ALA A 163 -0.54 -4.13 -0.94
CA ALA A 163 -1.13 -5.32 -1.55
C ALA A 163 -2.36 -5.00 -2.39
N GLU A 164 -3.25 -4.11 -1.90
CA GLU A 164 -4.41 -3.66 -2.66
C GLU A 164 -4.02 -2.89 -3.92
N LEU A 165 -3.04 -1.98 -3.81
CA LEU A 165 -2.51 -1.26 -4.96
C LEU A 165 -1.91 -2.22 -5.99
N ALA A 166 -1.05 -3.14 -5.56
CA ALA A 166 -0.41 -4.12 -6.44
C ALA A 166 -1.44 -4.93 -7.25
N TYR A 167 -2.55 -5.33 -6.63
CA TYR A 167 -3.62 -6.05 -7.32
C TYR A 167 -4.31 -5.16 -8.37
N LEU A 168 -4.64 -3.92 -8.01
CA LEU A 168 -5.31 -2.99 -8.94
C LEU A 168 -4.45 -2.67 -10.16
N LEU A 169 -3.13 -2.70 -9.99
CA LEU A 169 -2.16 -2.38 -11.03
C LEU A 169 -1.83 -3.59 -11.92
N ALA A 170 -2.18 -4.80 -11.50
CA ALA A 170 -1.86 -6.03 -12.22
C ALA A 170 -2.46 -6.06 -13.63
N GLU A 171 -3.66 -5.54 -13.81
CA GLU A 171 -4.33 -5.49 -15.13
C GLU A 171 -3.97 -4.25 -15.93
N ILE A 172 -3.21 -3.33 -15.32
CA ILE A 172 -2.91 -2.03 -15.89
C ILE A 172 -1.49 -2.00 -16.46
N LEU A 173 -0.53 -2.57 -15.74
CA LEU A 173 0.88 -2.58 -16.12
C LEU A 173 1.18 -3.74 -17.06
N GLU A 174 2.08 -3.52 -18.01
CA GLU A 174 2.68 -4.60 -18.81
C GLU A 174 3.69 -5.42 -17.98
N GLN A 175 4.02 -6.64 -18.42
CA GLN A 175 4.91 -7.52 -17.66
C GLN A 175 6.30 -6.92 -17.37
N ASN A 176 6.85 -6.16 -18.32
CA ASN A 176 8.13 -5.47 -18.11
C ASN A 176 8.01 -4.34 -17.07
N GLU A 177 6.89 -3.61 -17.07
CA GLU A 177 6.63 -2.53 -16.11
C GLU A 177 6.41 -3.09 -14.71
N LYS A 178 5.65 -4.19 -14.58
CA LYS A 178 5.49 -4.92 -13.32
C LYS A 178 6.83 -5.34 -12.74
N ALA A 179 7.73 -5.86 -13.58
CA ALA A 179 9.05 -6.27 -13.14
C ALA A 179 9.91 -5.09 -12.68
N LEU A 180 9.88 -3.96 -13.40
CA LEU A 180 10.57 -2.72 -12.99
C LEU A 180 10.06 -2.18 -11.66
N VAL A 181 8.73 -2.09 -11.51
CA VAL A 181 8.10 -1.62 -10.28
C VAL A 181 8.42 -2.56 -9.11
N TYR A 182 8.33 -3.87 -9.32
CA TYR A 182 8.69 -4.84 -8.28
C TYR A 182 10.16 -4.74 -7.87
N GLN A 183 11.06 -4.62 -8.84
CA GLN A 183 12.48 -4.47 -8.55
C GLN A 183 12.74 -3.19 -7.75
N TYR A 184 12.12 -2.07 -8.13
CA TYR A 184 12.23 -0.82 -7.40
C TYR A 184 11.89 -1.00 -5.92
N LEU A 185 10.80 -1.70 -5.62
CA LEU A 185 10.39 -2.01 -4.25
C LEU A 185 11.35 -2.96 -3.53
N ALA A 186 11.84 -3.99 -4.23
CA ALA A 186 12.73 -4.98 -3.67
C ALA A 186 14.08 -4.39 -3.25
N GLU A 187 14.61 -3.44 -4.03
CA GLU A 187 15.88 -2.80 -3.71
C GLU A 187 15.74 -1.78 -2.56
N ILE A 188 14.58 -1.12 -2.42
CA ILE A 188 14.30 -0.27 -1.25
C ILE A 188 14.28 -1.11 0.03
N ALA A 189 13.59 -2.25 0.01
CA ALA A 189 13.57 -3.19 1.14
C ALA A 189 14.94 -3.80 1.45
N ALA A 190 15.86 -3.84 0.49
CA ALA A 190 17.20 -4.38 0.69
C ALA A 190 18.24 -3.30 0.99
N SER A 191 17.80 -2.05 1.20
CA SER A 191 18.68 -0.88 1.23
C SER A 191 19.62 -0.81 2.42
N ASP A 192 19.22 -1.37 3.56
CA ASP A 192 20.02 -1.49 4.77
C ASP A 192 20.89 -2.77 4.80
N GLY A 193 20.83 -3.57 3.74
CA GLY A 193 21.55 -4.84 3.60
C GLY A 193 20.84 -6.06 4.20
N GLU A 194 19.70 -5.90 4.87
CA GLU A 194 18.91 -7.01 5.44
C GLU A 194 17.40 -6.80 5.20
N VAL A 195 16.78 -7.64 4.35
CA VAL A 195 15.32 -7.60 4.18
C VAL A 195 14.65 -8.25 5.39
N ALA A 196 13.86 -7.50 6.15
CA ALA A 196 13.14 -8.06 7.29
C ALA A 196 12.05 -9.05 6.85
N ASP A 197 11.73 -10.06 7.69
CA ASP A 197 10.68 -11.07 7.40
C ASP A 197 9.34 -10.42 6.99
N SER A 198 8.99 -9.30 7.60
CA SER A 198 7.77 -8.55 7.30
C SER A 198 7.78 -7.91 5.91
N GLU A 199 8.93 -7.41 5.47
CA GLU A 199 9.11 -6.80 4.16
C GLU A 199 9.19 -7.86 3.08
N GLN A 200 9.87 -8.98 3.35
CA GLN A 200 9.89 -10.12 2.45
C GLN A 200 8.47 -10.67 2.22
N ALA A 201 7.68 -10.81 3.29
CA ALA A 201 6.28 -11.20 3.18
C ALA A 201 5.43 -10.19 2.39
N MET A 202 5.74 -8.89 2.51
CA MET A 202 5.08 -7.83 1.74
C MET A 202 5.45 -7.88 0.26
N LEU A 203 6.74 -8.00 -0.06
CA LEU A 203 7.23 -8.14 -1.43
C LEU A 203 6.63 -9.38 -2.10
N GLU A 204 6.53 -10.50 -1.40
CA GLU A 204 5.92 -11.71 -1.95
C GLU A 204 4.43 -11.51 -2.25
N GLN A 205 3.70 -10.78 -1.38
CA GLN A 205 2.32 -10.38 -1.67
C GLN A 205 2.22 -9.47 -2.89
N VAL A 206 3.12 -8.49 -3.03
CA VAL A 206 3.16 -7.60 -4.20
C VAL A 206 3.44 -8.39 -5.47
N ARG A 207 4.43 -9.28 -5.45
CA ARG A 207 4.79 -10.15 -6.58
C ARG A 207 3.60 -10.99 -7.04
N ALA A 208 2.94 -11.65 -6.08
CA ALA A 208 1.77 -12.47 -6.34
C ALA A 208 0.59 -11.64 -6.88
N ASN A 209 0.32 -10.47 -6.30
CA ASN A 209 -0.79 -9.62 -6.70
C ASN A 209 -0.56 -8.95 -8.06
N LEU A 210 0.67 -8.56 -8.40
CA LEU A 210 1.01 -8.08 -9.75
C LEU A 210 0.92 -9.20 -10.81
N GLY A 211 0.95 -10.46 -10.38
CA GLY A 211 0.94 -11.61 -11.29
C GLY A 211 2.26 -11.78 -12.05
N ILE A 212 3.39 -11.48 -11.40
CA ILE A 212 4.72 -11.67 -11.98
C ILE A 212 5.05 -13.16 -11.94
N THR A 213 4.85 -13.83 -13.06
CA THR A 213 5.11 -15.26 -13.24
C THR A 213 6.44 -15.54 -13.96
N ASP A 214 6.99 -14.53 -14.64
CA ASP A 214 8.17 -14.70 -15.48
C ASP A 214 9.47 -14.27 -14.76
N MET A 215 10.34 -15.26 -14.50
CA MET A 215 11.67 -15.03 -13.96
C MET A 215 12.59 -14.29 -14.94
N ALA A 216 12.32 -14.35 -16.25
CA ALA A 216 13.09 -13.63 -17.26
C ALA A 216 12.87 -12.11 -17.14
N ALA A 217 11.64 -11.66 -16.90
CA ALA A 217 11.34 -10.24 -16.68
C ALA A 217 12.06 -9.70 -15.45
N LEU A 218 12.09 -10.46 -14.35
CA LEU A 218 12.86 -10.12 -13.13
C LEU A 218 14.37 -10.05 -13.40
N SER A 219 14.90 -10.96 -14.23
CA SER A 219 16.32 -10.98 -14.58
C SER A 219 16.75 -9.80 -15.47
N MET A 220 15.88 -9.34 -16.37
CA MET A 220 16.15 -8.18 -17.22
C MET A 220 16.12 -6.87 -16.43
N ALA A 221 15.16 -6.74 -15.53
CA ALA A 221 15.08 -5.62 -14.60
C ALA A 221 16.39 -5.54 -13.78
N ARG A 222 16.84 -6.66 -13.21
CA ARG A 222 18.10 -6.76 -12.44
C ARG A 222 19.34 -6.28 -13.20
N ARG A 223 19.42 -6.50 -14.51
CA ARG A 223 20.54 -6.02 -15.34
C ARG A 223 20.62 -4.51 -15.49
N LYS A 224 19.50 -3.77 -15.39
CA LYS A 224 19.51 -2.30 -15.56
C LYS A 224 20.21 -1.56 -14.41
N LEU A 225 20.31 -2.18 -13.23
CA LEU A 225 21.00 -1.60 -12.06
C LEU A 225 22.48 -2.01 -11.96
N SER A 226 22.93 -2.98 -12.77
CA SER A 226 24.33 -3.45 -12.77
C SER A 226 25.24 -2.66 -13.71
N VAL A 227 24.75 -1.54 -14.25
CA VAL A 227 25.42 -0.63 -15.19
C VAL A 227 25.52 0.74 -14.55
#